data_AF-A0A1E3G503-F1
#
_entry.id   AF-A0A1E3G503-F1
#
_cell.length_a   1.000
_cell.length_b   1.000
_cell.length_c   1.000
_cell.angle_alpha   90.00
_cell.angle_beta   90.00
_cell.angle_gamma   90.00
#
_symmetry.space_group_name_H-M   'P 1'
#
loop_
_entity.id
_entity.type
_entity.pdbx_description
1 polymer ?
#
loop_
_entity_poly.entity_id
_entity_poly.type
_entity_poly.pdbx_seq_one_letter_code
_entity_poly.pdbx_strand_id
1 'polypeptide(L)'
;MSEARYNSLEEFKKFREEMNKEILERGTLNTKRFWALDGAVYKDGALDSKTKELMGLVASLVLRCDDCITYHMIRCAQLGVTDEEFFETFDIALIVGGSITIPHVRRAVSTLLEIRRLQASGKSVSI
;
A
#
# COMPACT_ATOMS: atom_id res chain seq x y z
N MET A 1 -12.65 1.08 -20.05
CA MET A 1 -12.76 1.78 -18.75
C MET A 1 -12.66 0.71 -17.69
N SER A 2 -11.53 0.60 -17.00
CA SER A 2 -11.36 -0.43 -15.97
C SER A 2 -12.14 0.02 -14.73
N GLU A 3 -13.13 -0.77 -14.35
CA GLU A 3 -13.72 -0.71 -13.01
C GLU A 3 -12.61 -0.91 -11.97
N ALA A 4 -12.81 -0.36 -10.77
CA ALA A 4 -11.92 -0.64 -9.64
C ALA A 4 -11.87 -2.15 -9.41
N ARG A 5 -10.66 -2.72 -9.31
CA ARG A 5 -10.47 -4.17 -9.18
C ARG A 5 -11.11 -4.75 -7.91
N TYR A 6 -11.31 -3.89 -6.90
CA TYR A 6 -11.93 -4.22 -5.62
C TYR A 6 -12.89 -3.10 -5.23
N ASN A 7 -14.03 -3.44 -4.64
CA ASN A 7 -15.04 -2.49 -4.18
C ASN A 7 -14.83 -2.06 -2.72
N SER A 8 -13.94 -2.74 -1.99
CA SER A 8 -13.58 -2.39 -0.60
C SER A 8 -12.18 -2.89 -0.23
N LEU A 9 -11.64 -2.35 0.86
CA LEU A 9 -10.41 -2.85 1.48
C LEU A 9 -10.55 -4.29 1.98
N GLU A 10 -11.74 -4.71 2.36
CA GLU A 10 -12.00 -6.09 2.79
C GLU A 10 -11.82 -7.07 1.62
N GLU A 11 -12.39 -6.74 0.46
CA GLU A 11 -12.19 -7.53 -0.76
C GLU A 11 -10.73 -7.58 -1.18
N PHE A 12 -10.02 -6.45 -1.10
CA PHE A 12 -8.58 -6.38 -1.39
C PHE A 12 -7.78 -7.31 -0.46
N LYS A 13 -8.02 -7.26 0.85
CA LYS A 13 -7.34 -8.11 1.83
C LYS A 13 -7.57 -9.59 1.55
N LYS A 14 -8.84 -9.98 1.39
CA LYS A 14 -9.22 -11.37 1.11
C LYS A 14 -8.50 -11.89 -0.14
N PHE A 15 -8.55 -11.14 -1.23
CA PHE A 15 -7.86 -11.52 -2.47
C PHE A 15 -6.34 -11.66 -2.25
N ARG A 16 -5.72 -10.70 -1.55
CA ARG A 16 -4.28 -10.72 -1.29
C ARG A 16 -3.87 -11.91 -0.43
N GLU A 17 -4.62 -12.23 0.62
CA GLU A 17 -4.37 -13.38 1.48
C GLU A 17 -4.47 -14.70 0.71
N GLU A 18 -5.57 -14.89 -0.05
CA GLU A 18 -5.80 -16.08 -0.87
C GLU A 18 -4.68 -16.28 -1.90
N MET A 19 -4.30 -15.23 -2.63
CA MET A 19 -3.26 -15.32 -3.64
C MET A 19 -1.87 -15.51 -3.04
N ASN A 20 -1.56 -14.87 -1.92
CA ASN A 20 -0.29 -15.09 -1.23
C ASN A 20 -0.15 -16.56 -0.79
N LYS A 21 -1.23 -17.17 -0.29
CA LYS A 21 -1.23 -18.58 0.07
C LYS A 21 -0.90 -19.46 -1.13
N GLU A 22 -1.62 -19.29 -2.24
CA GLU A 22 -1.39 -20.06 -3.48
C GLU A 22 0.05 -19.87 -4.02
N ILE A 23 0.55 -18.63 -4.02
CA ILE A 23 1.90 -18.32 -4.47
C ILE A 23 2.96 -18.97 -3.58
N LEU A 24 2.81 -18.95 -2.26
CA LEU A 24 3.79 -19.53 -1.34
C LEU A 24 3.70 -21.06 -1.29
N GLU A 25 2.54 -21.65 -1.50
CA GLU A 25 2.37 -23.11 -1.59
C GLU A 25 3.01 -23.67 -2.87
N ARG A 26 2.79 -23.02 -4.01
CA ARG A 26 3.27 -23.49 -5.33
C ARG A 26 4.63 -22.95 -5.73
N GLY A 27 5.04 -21.83 -5.13
CA GLY A 27 6.23 -21.09 -5.50
C GLY A 27 7.52 -21.86 -5.21
N THR A 28 8.53 -21.62 -6.05
CA THR A 28 9.86 -22.18 -5.86
C THR A 28 10.55 -21.58 -4.62
N LEU A 29 11.71 -22.13 -4.24
CA LEU A 29 12.55 -21.53 -3.21
C LEU A 29 12.90 -20.06 -3.52
N ASN A 30 13.09 -19.71 -4.79
CA ASN A 30 13.42 -18.35 -5.19
C ASN A 30 12.24 -17.40 -4.97
N THR A 31 11.01 -17.83 -5.29
CA THR A 31 9.78 -17.07 -5.01
C THR A 31 9.66 -16.78 -3.51
N LYS A 32 9.86 -17.80 -2.66
CA LYS A 32 9.78 -17.67 -1.20
C LYS A 32 10.84 -16.73 -0.63
N ARG A 33 12.08 -16.80 -1.15
CA ARG A 33 13.17 -15.90 -0.76
C ARG A 33 12.88 -14.45 -1.12
N PHE A 34 12.32 -14.21 -2.31
CA PHE A 34 11.95 -12.85 -2.72
C PHE A 34 10.82 -12.29 -1.83
N TRP A 35 9.79 -13.07 -1.54
CA TRP A 35 8.71 -12.68 -0.62
C TRP A 35 9.23 -12.37 0.78
N ALA A 36 10.16 -13.18 1.30
CA ALA A 36 10.78 -12.95 2.60
C ALA A 36 11.63 -11.66 2.60
N LEU A 37 12.32 -11.37 1.50
CA LEU A 37 13.12 -10.15 1.36
C LEU A 37 12.24 -8.90 1.31
N ASP A 38 11.15 -8.92 0.54
CA ASP A 38 10.18 -7.82 0.45
C ASP A 38 9.67 -7.41 1.84
N GLY A 39 9.19 -8.36 2.64
CA GLY A 39 8.77 -8.07 4.01
C GLY A 39 9.91 -7.67 4.96
N ALA A 40 11.15 -8.10 4.69
CA ALA A 40 12.29 -7.81 5.57
C ALA A 40 12.78 -6.36 5.46
N VAL A 41 12.73 -5.76 4.26
CA VAL A 41 13.30 -4.42 4.04
C VAL A 41 12.51 -3.30 4.74
N TYR A 42 11.22 -3.52 5.02
CA TYR A 42 10.34 -2.57 5.71
C TYR A 42 10.42 -2.61 7.25
N LYS A 43 11.18 -3.54 7.84
CA LYS A 43 11.38 -3.60 9.31
C LYS A 43 12.23 -2.45 9.82
N ASP A 44 12.08 -2.08 11.10
CA ASP A 44 12.90 -1.04 11.74
C ASP A 44 14.41 -1.27 11.60
N GLY A 45 15.16 -0.18 11.47
CA GLY A 45 16.62 -0.17 11.43
C GLY A 45 17.14 1.26 11.61
N ALA A 46 18.10 1.68 10.79
CA ALA A 46 18.56 3.08 10.79
C ALA A 46 17.44 4.07 10.36
N LEU A 47 16.46 3.59 9.59
CA LEU A 47 15.19 4.26 9.33
C LEU A 47 14.08 3.46 9.99
N ASP A 48 13.12 4.14 10.60
CA ASP A 48 11.94 3.51 11.18
C ASP A 48 11.00 2.96 10.10
N SER A 49 10.11 2.05 10.49
CA SER A 49 9.16 1.42 9.58
C SER A 49 8.20 2.44 8.97
N LYS A 50 7.83 3.50 9.70
CA LYS A 50 6.94 4.57 9.21
C LYS A 50 7.55 5.26 7.98
N THR A 51 8.81 5.67 8.09
CA THR A 51 9.58 6.29 7.01
C THR A 51 9.71 5.32 5.83
N LYS A 52 10.02 4.05 6.10
CA LYS A 52 10.18 3.03 5.05
C LYS A 52 8.87 2.75 4.30
N GLU A 53 7.74 2.71 4.97
CA GLU A 53 6.43 2.51 4.34
C GLU A 53 6.03 3.73 3.48
N LEU A 54 6.37 4.96 3.91
CA LEU A 54 6.23 6.15 3.06
C LEU A 54 7.12 6.08 1.82
N MET A 55 8.36 5.57 1.94
CA MET A 55 9.22 5.33 0.77
C MET A 55 8.61 4.28 -0.18
N GLY A 56 8.05 3.20 0.37
CA GLY A 56 7.32 2.19 -0.40
C GLY A 56 6.11 2.77 -1.13
N LEU A 57 5.37 3.67 -0.48
CA LEU A 57 4.23 4.37 -1.06
C LEU A 57 4.67 5.28 -2.23
N VAL A 58 5.71 6.10 -2.06
CA VAL A 58 6.28 6.93 -3.14
C VAL A 58 6.68 6.05 -4.32
N ALA A 59 7.46 4.99 -4.07
CA ALA A 59 7.92 4.06 -5.11
C ALA A 59 6.74 3.42 -5.86
N SER A 60 5.70 3.03 -5.13
CA SER A 60 4.49 2.42 -5.71
C SER A 60 3.67 3.38 -6.56
N LEU A 61 3.58 4.65 -6.16
CA LEU A 61 2.89 5.70 -6.91
C LEU A 61 3.61 6.01 -8.23
N VAL A 62 4.93 6.20 -8.19
CA VAL A 62 5.70 6.50 -9.42
C VAL A 62 5.76 5.30 -10.36
N LEU A 63 5.69 4.06 -9.83
CA LEU A 63 5.54 2.83 -10.61
C LEU A 63 4.10 2.51 -11.01
N ARG A 64 3.10 3.28 -10.52
CA ARG A 64 1.68 3.12 -10.86
C ARG A 64 1.09 1.75 -10.52
N CYS A 65 1.54 1.14 -9.42
CA CYS A 65 1.04 -0.15 -8.93
C CYS A 65 -0.09 0.03 -7.89
N ASP A 66 -1.35 -0.09 -8.29
CA ASP A 66 -2.50 0.17 -7.39
C ASP A 66 -2.59 -0.78 -6.19
N ASP A 67 -2.27 -2.07 -6.36
CA ASP A 67 -2.23 -3.03 -5.24
C ASP A 67 -1.12 -2.68 -4.24
N CYS A 68 0.06 -2.26 -4.75
CA CYS A 68 1.19 -1.84 -3.92
C CYS A 68 0.88 -0.54 -3.17
N ILE A 69 0.25 0.43 -3.86
CA ILE A 69 -0.24 1.68 -3.25
C ILE A 69 -1.20 1.36 -2.11
N THR A 70 -2.20 0.53 -2.37
CA THR A 70 -3.21 0.14 -1.36
C THR A 70 -2.56 -0.54 -0.16
N TYR A 71 -1.60 -1.45 -0.39
CA TYR A 71 -0.82 -2.09 0.67
C TYR A 71 -0.08 -1.06 1.54
N HIS A 72 0.74 -0.19 0.95
CA HIS A 72 1.51 0.79 1.70
C HIS A 72 0.62 1.83 2.39
N MET A 73 -0.52 2.22 1.80
CA MET A 73 -1.50 3.09 2.46
C MET A 73 -2.04 2.47 3.75
N ILE A 74 -2.37 1.17 3.74
CA ILE A 74 -2.82 0.47 4.94
C ILE A 74 -1.71 0.42 6.00
N ARG A 75 -0.49 0.04 5.60
CA ARG A 75 0.67 -0.02 6.52
C ARG A 75 0.99 1.34 7.13
N CYS A 76 1.03 2.39 6.32
CA CYS A 76 1.22 3.76 6.76
C CYS A 76 0.16 4.16 7.80
N ALA A 77 -1.11 3.86 7.54
CA ALA A 77 -2.19 4.18 8.47
C ALA A 77 -2.10 3.42 9.80
N GLN A 78 -1.64 2.16 9.79
CA GLN A 78 -1.36 1.38 11.00
C GLN A 78 -0.20 1.98 11.82
N LEU A 79 0.77 2.58 11.15
CA LEU A 79 1.93 3.24 11.76
C LEU A 79 1.65 4.71 12.14
N GLY A 80 0.40 5.15 12.07
CA GLY A 80 -0.01 6.49 12.49
C GLY A 80 0.43 7.60 11.54
N VAL A 81 0.60 7.31 10.25
CA VAL A 81 0.79 8.34 9.22
C VAL A 81 -0.46 9.23 9.15
N THR A 82 -0.26 10.55 9.23
CA THR A 82 -1.33 11.54 9.18
C THR A 82 -1.77 11.83 7.74
N ASP A 83 -2.90 12.51 7.58
CA ASP A 83 -3.36 12.90 6.23
C ASP A 83 -2.38 13.88 5.58
N GLU A 84 -1.82 14.81 6.36
CA GLU A 84 -0.80 15.75 5.90
C GLU A 84 0.45 15.02 5.36
N GLU A 85 0.96 14.03 6.09
CA GLU A 85 2.10 13.22 5.65
C GLU A 85 1.79 12.42 4.38
N PHE A 86 0.55 11.92 4.21
CA PHE A 86 0.12 11.30 2.96
C PHE A 86 0.11 12.28 1.79
N PHE A 87 -0.43 13.49 1.98
CA PHE A 87 -0.48 14.49 0.91
C PHE A 87 0.91 15.00 0.52
N GLU A 88 1.81 15.26 1.46
CA GLU A 88 3.21 15.59 1.13
C GLU A 88 3.89 14.45 0.35
N THR A 89 3.60 13.20 0.70
CA THR A 89 4.07 12.02 -0.03
C THR A 89 3.51 11.96 -1.45
N PHE A 90 2.22 12.28 -1.64
CA PHE A 90 1.60 12.35 -2.95
C PHE A 90 2.21 13.46 -3.81
N ASP A 91 2.52 14.61 -3.24
CA ASP A 91 3.15 15.73 -3.95
C ASP A 91 4.53 15.34 -4.50
N ILE A 92 5.35 14.65 -3.68
CA ILE A 92 6.64 14.09 -4.14
C ILE A 92 6.43 13.08 -5.29
N ALA A 93 5.45 12.18 -5.17
CA ALA A 93 5.18 11.22 -6.24
C ALA A 93 4.65 11.89 -7.52
N LEU A 94 3.84 12.94 -7.40
CA LEU A 94 3.29 13.71 -8.52
C LEU A 94 4.39 14.44 -9.28
N ILE A 95 5.31 15.12 -8.59
CA ILE A 95 6.39 15.86 -9.26
C ILE A 95 7.42 14.92 -9.89
N VAL A 96 7.71 13.78 -9.27
CA VAL A 96 8.66 12.77 -9.80
C VAL A 96 8.06 11.97 -10.95
N GLY A 97 6.84 11.46 -10.77
CA GLY A 97 6.19 10.57 -11.75
C GLY A 97 5.40 11.31 -12.83
N GLY A 98 5.15 12.61 -12.67
CA GLY A 98 4.37 13.43 -13.58
C GLY A 98 2.86 13.16 -13.49
N SER A 99 2.09 13.88 -14.33
CA SER A 99 0.62 13.86 -14.30
C SER A 99 -0.01 12.49 -14.55
N ILE A 100 0.72 11.54 -15.11
CA ILE A 100 0.27 10.16 -15.31
C ILE A 100 0.01 9.42 -13.99
N THR A 101 0.52 9.92 -12.86
CA THR A 101 0.24 9.38 -11.53
C THR A 101 -1.10 9.88 -10.96
N ILE A 102 -1.71 10.94 -11.52
CA ILE A 102 -2.97 11.53 -11.01
C ILE A 102 -4.11 10.50 -10.85
N PRO A 103 -4.38 9.58 -11.80
CA PRO A 103 -5.41 8.55 -11.60
C PRO A 103 -5.13 7.63 -10.40
N HIS A 104 -3.85 7.35 -10.14
CA HIS A 104 -3.42 6.53 -9.00
C HIS A 104 -3.56 7.29 -7.69
N VAL A 105 -3.23 8.58 -7.66
CA VAL A 105 -3.47 9.46 -6.50
C VAL A 105 -4.97 9.58 -6.20
N ARG A 106 -5.84 9.69 -7.21
CA ARG A 106 -7.30 9.68 -7.00
C ARG A 106 -7.76 8.40 -6.30
N ARG A 107 -7.23 7.25 -6.71
CA ARG A 107 -7.52 5.97 -6.04
C ARG A 107 -6.93 5.90 -4.63
N ALA A 108 -5.70 6.37 -4.44
CA ALA A 108 -5.06 6.45 -3.13
C ALA A 108 -5.87 7.30 -2.15
N VAL A 109 -6.40 8.45 -2.58
CA VAL A 109 -7.29 9.29 -1.76
C VAL A 109 -8.61 8.57 -1.46
N SER A 110 -9.20 7.85 -2.44
CA SER A 110 -10.38 7.03 -2.16
C SER A 110 -10.11 5.96 -1.10
N THR A 111 -8.95 5.30 -1.17
CA THR A 111 -8.49 4.34 -0.16
C THR A 111 -8.29 5.01 1.20
N LEU A 112 -7.66 6.19 1.25
CA LEU A 112 -7.46 6.96 2.47
C LEU A 112 -8.78 7.25 3.19
N LEU A 113 -9.79 7.71 2.44
CA LEU A 113 -11.13 7.98 3.00
C LEU A 113 -11.78 6.71 3.57
N GLU A 114 -11.60 5.56 2.93
CA GLU A 114 -12.06 4.28 3.47
C GLU A 114 -11.33 3.90 4.76
N ILE A 115 -10.00 4.01 4.77
CA ILE A 115 -9.16 3.79 5.97
C ILE A 115 -9.65 4.64 7.13
N ARG A 116 -9.83 5.96 6.92
CA ARG A 116 -10.27 6.87 7.99
C ARG A 116 -11.68 6.54 8.50
N ARG A 117 -12.61 6.14 7.62
CA ARG A 117 -13.94 5.65 8.05
C ARG A 117 -13.83 4.39 8.90
N LEU A 118 -12.96 3.45 8.55
CA LEU A 118 -12.73 2.24 9.35
C LEU A 118 -12.13 2.57 10.71
N GLN A 119 -11.11 3.44 10.78
CA GLN A 119 -10.51 3.89 12.04
C GLN A 119 -11.52 4.62 12.94
N ALA A 120 -12.33 5.52 12.37
CA ALA A 120 -13.37 6.25 13.10
C ALA A 120 -14.47 5.32 13.65
N SER A 121 -14.74 4.19 12.98
CA SER A 121 -15.69 3.17 13.45
C SER A 121 -15.07 2.11 14.36
N GLY A 122 -13.79 2.27 14.75
CA GLY A 122 -13.07 1.31 15.59
C GLY A 122 -12.79 -0.03 14.92
N LYS A 123 -12.98 -0.14 13.60
CA LYS A 123 -12.68 -1.35 12.83
C LYS A 123 -11.20 -1.45 12.54
N SER A 124 -10.66 -2.67 12.58
CA SER A 124 -9.25 -2.92 12.29
C SER A 124 -8.92 -2.60 10.82
N VAL A 125 -7.90 -1.76 10.63
CA VAL A 125 -7.25 -1.56 9.34
C VAL A 125 -6.03 -2.49 9.25
N SER A 126 -6.20 -3.81 9.46
CA SER A 126 -5.12 -4.81 9.35
C SER A 126 -4.96 -5.36 7.91
N ILE A 127 -3.80 -5.92 7.57
CA ILE A 127 -3.51 -6.69 6.34
C ILE A 127 -3.26 -8.13 6.72
#